data_AF-A0A956D440-F1
#
_entry.id   AF-A0A956D440-F1
#
_cell.length_a   1.000
_cell.length_b   1.000
_cell.length_c   1.000
_cell.angle_alpha   90.00
_cell.angle_beta   90.00
_cell.angle_gamma   90.00
#
_symmetry.space_group_name_H-M   'P 1'
#
loop_
_entity.id
_entity.type
_entity.pdbx_description
1 polymer ?
#
loop_
_entity_poly.entity_id
_entity_poly.type
_entity_poly.pdbx_seq_one_letter_code
_entity_poly.pdbx_strand_id
1 'polypeptide(L)'
;YDEHGGFFDHVPPPEACPPGDFPPDRPGDDFDRLGFRVPLIVISPWSRPGYVSDRVTDHASVLRLIEARYLLPALTGRDANAWPMLDMFDFESPPRTAPPTLAEAVIDEARMEECRMRFP
;
A
#
# COMPACT_ATOMS: atom_id res chain seq x y z
N TYR A 1 -0.09 1.40 -5.53
CA TYR A 1 1.10 1.93 -6.21
C TYR A 1 2.07 0.79 -6.34
N ASP A 2 2.63 0.58 -7.52
CA ASP A 2 3.66 -0.43 -7.77
C ASP A 2 5.05 0.11 -7.38
N GLU A 3 5.34 1.38 -7.69
CA GLU A 3 6.61 2.03 -7.35
C GLU A 3 6.46 3.53 -6.98
N HIS A 4 7.59 4.22 -6.73
CA HIS A 4 7.64 5.56 -6.13
C HIS A 4 7.79 6.72 -7.13
N GLY A 5 7.88 6.43 -8.42
CA GLY A 5 7.99 7.38 -9.53
C GLY A 5 9.30 8.15 -9.61
N GLY A 6 10.32 7.77 -8.83
CA GLY A 6 11.53 8.57 -8.65
C GLY A 6 11.32 9.83 -7.80
N PHE A 7 10.15 9.98 -7.16
CA PHE A 7 9.87 11.11 -6.29
C PHE A 7 10.61 10.97 -4.96
N PHE A 8 11.01 12.11 -4.38
CA PHE A 8 11.69 12.13 -3.09
C PHE A 8 10.76 11.67 -1.96
N ASP A 9 11.25 10.75 -1.13
CA ASP A 9 10.70 10.44 0.18
C ASP A 9 11.78 10.64 1.25
N HIS A 10 11.42 11.22 2.39
CA HIS A 10 12.37 11.55 3.44
C HIS A 10 12.74 10.36 4.33
N VAL A 11 11.97 9.26 4.29
CA VAL A 11 12.21 8.10 5.15
C VAL A 11 13.17 7.15 4.45
N PRO A 12 14.34 6.86 5.04
CA PRO A 12 15.22 5.83 4.52
C PRO A 12 14.50 4.47 4.47
N PRO A 13 14.62 3.71 3.37
CA PRO A 13 13.98 2.40 3.29
C PRO A 13 14.43 1.47 4.43
N PRO A 14 13.49 0.86 5.18
CA PRO A 14 13.82 -0.01 6.31
C PRO A 14 14.33 -1.38 5.83
N GLU A 15 14.99 -2.09 6.76
CA GLU A 15 15.30 -3.52 6.60
C GLU A 15 14.02 -4.36 6.58
N ALA A 16 14.08 -5.51 5.93
CA ALA A 16 12.98 -6.45 5.86
C ALA A 16 13.46 -7.88 5.60
N CYS A 17 12.71 -8.88 6.08
CA CYS A 17 13.09 -10.29 5.96
C CYS A 17 13.20 -10.73 4.47
N PRO A 18 14.35 -11.23 4.00
CA PRO A 18 14.48 -11.77 2.66
C PRO A 18 13.41 -12.81 2.32
N PRO A 19 13.01 -12.95 1.04
CA PRO A 19 12.07 -14.00 0.63
C PRO A 19 12.65 -15.39 0.91
N GLY A 20 13.97 -15.58 0.82
CA GLY A 20 14.65 -16.79 1.27
C GLY A 20 14.48 -18.04 0.39
N ASP A 21 13.56 -18.02 -0.58
CA ASP A 21 13.32 -19.18 -1.44
C ASP A 21 14.36 -19.36 -2.55
N PHE A 22 15.10 -18.29 -2.87
CA PHE A 22 16.11 -18.28 -3.91
C PHE A 22 17.36 -17.50 -3.46
N PRO A 23 18.57 -17.94 -3.87
CA PRO A 23 19.78 -17.16 -3.68
C PRO A 23 19.72 -15.86 -4.49
N PRO A 24 20.38 -14.79 -4.04
CA PRO A 24 20.42 -13.53 -4.78
C PRO A 24 21.18 -13.69 -6.10
N ASP A 25 20.72 -13.01 -7.15
CA ASP A 25 21.36 -13.04 -8.47
C ASP A 25 22.76 -12.39 -8.47
N ARG A 26 23.01 -11.48 -7.52
CA ARG A 26 24.29 -10.77 -7.35
C ARG A 26 24.64 -10.65 -5.87
N PRO A 27 25.95 -10.65 -5.53
CA PRO A 27 26.38 -10.36 -4.17
C PRO A 27 25.87 -8.99 -3.70
N GLY A 28 25.18 -8.96 -2.55
CA GLY A 28 24.60 -7.75 -1.97
C GLY A 28 23.15 -7.47 -2.38
N ASP A 29 22.56 -8.28 -3.27
CA ASP A 29 21.14 -8.20 -3.64
C ASP A 29 20.31 -9.18 -2.79
N ASP A 30 20.55 -9.25 -1.48
CA ASP A 30 19.91 -10.20 -0.56
C ASP A 30 18.39 -9.95 -0.38
N PHE A 31 17.87 -8.90 -1.04
CA PHE A 31 16.51 -8.41 -0.89
C PHE A 31 16.15 -8.24 0.60
N ASP A 32 17.08 -7.79 1.44
CA ASP A 32 16.89 -7.65 2.88
C ASP A 32 16.38 -6.24 3.28
N ARG A 33 15.90 -5.47 2.31
CA ARG A 33 15.39 -4.10 2.50
C ARG A 33 14.15 -3.85 1.65
N LEU A 34 13.29 -2.95 2.12
CA LEU A 34 12.17 -2.44 1.33
C LEU A 34 12.65 -1.36 0.34
N GLY A 35 11.76 -0.98 -0.57
CA GLY A 35 11.92 0.20 -1.42
C GLY A 35 11.47 1.50 -0.72
N PHE A 36 11.46 2.59 -1.49
CA PHE A 36 10.84 3.84 -1.06
C PHE A 36 9.36 3.64 -0.74
N ARG A 37 8.85 4.46 0.20
CA ARG A 37 7.44 4.43 0.57
C ARG A 37 6.56 4.81 -0.61
N VAL A 38 5.43 4.13 -0.73
CA VAL A 38 4.37 4.44 -1.68
C VAL A 38 3.04 4.58 -0.93
N PRO A 39 2.06 5.32 -1.46
CA PRO A 39 0.77 5.41 -0.81
C PRO A 39 0.04 4.06 -0.76
N LEU A 40 -0.62 3.80 0.36
CA LEU A 40 -1.50 2.66 0.58
C LEU A 40 -2.84 3.19 1.13
N ILE A 41 -3.95 2.76 0.54
CA ILE A 41 -5.29 3.14 0.97
C ILE A 41 -6.14 1.87 1.06
N VAL A 42 -6.83 1.71 2.19
CA VAL A 42 -7.81 0.64 2.40
C VAL A 42 -9.21 1.24 2.45
N ILE A 43 -10.07 0.83 1.51
CA ILE A 43 -11.46 1.29 1.40
C ILE A 43 -12.37 0.09 1.58
N SER A 44 -13.20 0.11 2.62
CA SER A 44 -14.10 -0.99 2.96
C SER A 44 -15.23 -0.50 3.86
N PRO A 45 -16.42 -1.13 3.86
CA PRO A 45 -17.43 -0.91 4.90
C PRO A 45 -16.91 -1.13 6.33
N TRP A 46 -15.83 -1.90 6.47
CA TRP A 46 -15.17 -2.18 7.75
C TRP A 46 -13.88 -1.37 7.96
N SER A 47 -13.46 -0.49 7.04
CA SER A 47 -12.27 0.31 7.31
C SER A 47 -12.55 1.36 8.40
N ARG A 48 -11.56 1.60 9.26
CA ARG A 48 -11.65 2.60 10.32
C ARG A 48 -11.69 4.01 9.70
N PRO A 49 -12.67 4.88 10.05
CA PRO A 49 -12.74 6.23 9.50
C PRO A 49 -11.62 7.12 10.06
N GLY A 50 -11.00 7.94 9.21
CA GLY A 50 -10.00 8.92 9.66
C GLY A 50 -8.78 8.28 10.34
N TYR A 51 -8.53 6.99 10.10
CA TYR A 51 -7.44 6.25 10.72
C TYR A 51 -6.23 6.19 9.79
N VAL A 52 -5.05 6.41 10.36
CA VAL A 52 -3.76 6.25 9.70
C VAL A 52 -2.98 5.23 10.52
N SER A 53 -2.61 4.11 9.90
CA SER A 53 -1.74 3.12 10.55
C SER A 53 -0.31 3.61 10.58
N ASP A 54 0.39 3.34 11.67
CA ASP A 54 1.84 3.57 11.86
C ASP A 54 2.66 2.27 11.68
N ARG A 55 1.99 1.16 11.32
CA ARG A 55 2.65 -0.11 11.04
C ARG A 55 3.39 -0.06 9.70
N VAL A 56 4.55 -0.72 9.63
CA VAL A 56 5.24 -0.92 8.36
C VAL A 56 4.45 -1.91 7.52
N THR A 57 4.05 -1.48 6.34
CA THR A 57 3.39 -2.29 5.31
C THR A 57 4.16 -2.18 4.01
N ASP A 58 4.28 -3.30 3.30
CA ASP A 58 4.89 -3.43 1.99
C ASP A 58 3.90 -4.07 1.00
N HIS A 59 4.31 -4.31 -0.24
CA HIS A 59 3.44 -4.95 -1.24
C HIS A 59 3.01 -6.37 -0.84
N ALA A 60 3.85 -7.10 -0.09
CA ALA A 60 3.53 -8.44 0.39
C ALA A 60 2.45 -8.42 1.50
N SER A 61 2.23 -7.28 2.15
CA SER A 61 1.17 -7.09 3.15
C SER A 61 -0.23 -7.34 2.56
N VAL A 62 -0.44 -7.04 1.27
CA VAL A 62 -1.70 -7.37 0.57
C VAL A 62 -1.88 -8.88 0.44
N LEU A 63 -0.82 -9.60 0.06
CA LEU A 63 -0.84 -11.06 -0.01
C LEU A 63 -1.05 -11.66 1.39
N ARG A 64 -0.37 -11.12 2.40
CA ARG A 64 -0.50 -11.55 3.80
C ARG A 64 -1.90 -11.36 4.36
N LEU A 65 -2.62 -10.31 3.96
CA LEU A 65 -4.04 -10.12 4.29
C LEU A 65 -4.91 -11.22 3.65
N ILE A 66 -4.66 -11.57 2.38
CA ILE A 66 -5.38 -12.65 1.68
C ILE A 66 -5.13 -13.98 2.39
N GLU A 67 -3.88 -14.28 2.73
CA GLU A 67 -3.50 -15.48 3.49
C GLU A 67 -4.22 -15.55 4.84
N ALA A 68 -4.22 -14.43 5.60
CA ALA A 68 -4.93 -14.35 6.87
C ALA A 68 -6.43 -14.58 6.71
N ARG A 69 -7.05 -14.04 5.65
CA ARG A 69 -8.49 -14.13 5.40
C ARG A 69 -8.95 -15.54 5.03
N TYR A 70 -8.13 -16.26 4.27
CA TYR A 70 -8.48 -17.57 3.71
C TYR A 70 -7.72 -18.74 4.36
N LEU A 71 -6.95 -18.47 5.42
CA LEU A 71 -6.16 -19.48 6.15
C LEU A 71 -5.17 -20.21 5.23
N LEU A 72 -4.53 -19.47 4.33
CA LEU A 72 -3.51 -19.99 3.43
C LEU A 72 -2.12 -19.86 4.09
N PRO A 73 -1.18 -20.78 3.80
CA PRO A 73 0.21 -20.62 4.19
C PRO A 73 0.86 -19.48 3.39
N ALA A 74 1.92 -18.90 3.96
CA ALA A 74 2.80 -17.98 3.24
C ALA A 74 3.51 -18.70 2.08
N LEU A 75 3.84 -17.96 1.03
CA LEU A 75 4.58 -18.49 -0.12
C LEU A 75 6.10 -18.40 0.09
N THR A 76 6.56 -17.40 0.86
CA THR A 76 7.98 -17.04 1.02
C THR A 76 8.28 -16.61 2.46
N GLY A 77 9.53 -16.23 2.76
CA GLY A 77 9.88 -15.52 3.99
C GLY A 77 9.33 -14.08 4.06
N ARG A 78 9.07 -13.43 2.91
CA ARG A 78 8.65 -12.02 2.87
C ARG A 78 7.22 -11.83 3.38
N ASP A 79 6.27 -12.51 2.74
CA ASP A 79 4.85 -12.49 3.08
C ASP A 79 4.60 -13.08 4.46
N ALA A 80 5.31 -14.15 4.84
CA ALA A 80 5.27 -14.71 6.20
C ALA A 80 5.54 -13.66 7.30
N ASN A 81 6.37 -12.66 7.01
CA ASN A 81 6.77 -11.60 7.93
C ASN A 81 6.11 -10.24 7.65
N ALA A 82 5.21 -10.16 6.67
CA ALA A 82 4.49 -8.93 6.35
C ALA A 82 3.34 -8.68 7.35
N TRP A 83 2.85 -7.43 7.39
CA TRP A 83 1.72 -7.06 8.26
C TRP A 83 0.39 -7.20 7.48
N PRO A 84 -0.61 -7.96 7.96
CA PRO A 84 -1.88 -8.16 7.25
C PRO A 84 -2.82 -6.94 7.26
N MET A 85 -2.39 -5.76 7.75
CA MET A 85 -3.19 -4.52 7.79
C MET A 85 -4.49 -4.61 8.62
N LEU A 86 -4.61 -5.59 9.52
CA LEU A 86 -5.86 -5.83 10.26
C LEU A 86 -6.23 -4.68 11.20
N ASP A 87 -5.25 -3.87 11.62
CA ASP A 87 -5.49 -2.68 12.43
C ASP A 87 -6.27 -1.59 11.68
N MET A 88 -6.25 -1.60 10.33
CA MET A 88 -7.00 -0.66 9.50
C MET A 88 -8.50 -0.98 9.44
N PHE A 89 -8.92 -2.12 9.97
CA PHE A 89 -10.31 -2.57 10.00
C PHE A 89 -10.91 -2.54 11.41
N ASP A 90 -12.22 -2.35 11.45
CA ASP A 90 -13.09 -2.60 12.61
C ASP A 90 -14.13 -3.65 12.18
N PHE A 91 -13.89 -4.89 12.57
CA PHE A 91 -14.80 -6.02 12.33
C PHE A 91 -15.75 -6.28 13.51
N GLU A 92 -15.63 -5.53 14.61
CA GLU A 92 -16.51 -5.66 15.78
C GLU A 92 -17.80 -4.87 15.58
N SER A 93 -17.71 -3.73 14.89
CA SER A 93 -18.88 -2.92 14.51
C SER A 93 -19.58 -3.46 13.25
N PRO A 94 -20.91 -3.23 13.10
CA PRO A 94 -21.60 -3.46 11.83
C PRO A 94 -20.96 -2.67 10.67
N PRO A 95 -20.97 -3.22 9.44
CA PRO A 95 -20.38 -2.55 8.28
C PRO A 95 -21.07 -1.22 7.97
N ARG A 96 -20.28 -0.23 7.57
CA ARG A 96 -20.74 1.06 7.04
C ARG A 96 -21.16 0.90 5.59
N THR A 97 -22.43 0.58 5.36
CA THR A 97 -22.97 0.32 4.02
C THR A 97 -23.42 1.58 3.28
N ALA A 98 -23.59 2.70 3.99
CA ALA A 98 -23.88 3.98 3.38
C ALA A 98 -22.58 4.57 2.77
N PRO A 99 -22.52 4.81 1.45
CA PRO A 99 -21.35 5.42 0.83
C PRO A 99 -21.18 6.86 1.31
N PRO A 100 -19.94 7.35 1.47
CA PRO A 100 -19.72 8.76 1.76
C PRO A 100 -20.12 9.62 0.57
N THR A 101 -20.66 10.81 0.84
CA THR A 101 -20.81 11.85 -0.19
C THR A 101 -19.42 12.36 -0.56
N LEU A 102 -19.01 12.16 -1.80
CA LEU A 102 -17.76 12.70 -2.32
C LEU A 102 -18.00 14.13 -2.78
N ALA A 103 -16.99 14.99 -2.62
CA ALA A 103 -17.00 16.31 -3.23
C ALA A 103 -17.00 16.16 -4.76
N GLU A 104 -17.71 17.03 -5.46
CA GLU A 104 -17.60 17.09 -6.92
C GLU A 104 -16.17 17.43 -7.32
N ALA A 105 -15.67 16.74 -8.33
CA ALA A 105 -14.38 17.06 -8.92
C ALA A 105 -14.49 18.43 -9.58
N VAL A 106 -13.86 19.44 -8.97
CA VAL A 106 -13.79 20.78 -9.55
C VAL A 106 -12.72 20.78 -10.63
N ILE A 107 -13.15 21.01 -11.87
CA ILE A 107 -12.23 21.24 -12.99
C ILE A 107 -11.87 22.72 -12.99
N ASP A 108 -10.59 23.01 -12.87
CA ASP A 108 -10.08 24.36 -13.12
C ASP A 108 -10.04 24.58 -14.64
N GLU A 109 -11.10 25.20 -15.15
CA GLU A 109 -11.27 25.48 -16.59
C GLU A 109 -10.15 26.37 -17.15
N ALA A 110 -9.63 27.30 -16.33
CA ALA A 110 -8.52 28.16 -16.76
C ALA A 110 -7.24 27.34 -16.94
N ARG A 111 -6.96 26.43 -16.01
CA ARG A 111 -5.82 25.50 -16.12
C ARG A 111 -6.00 24.51 -17.28
N MET A 112 -7.22 24.02 -17.51
CA MET A 112 -7.52 23.15 -18.65
C MET A 112 -7.27 23.84 -19.99
N GLU A 113 -7.68 25.11 -20.13
CA GLU A 113 -7.44 25.87 -21.36
C GLU A 113 -5.94 26.17 -21.57
N GLU A 114 -5.22 26.51 -20.50
CA GLU A 114 -3.76 26.65 -20.56
C GLU A 114 -3.08 25.35 -21.05
N CYS A 115 -3.51 24.19 -20.53
CA CYS A 115 -3.00 22.89 -20.95
C CYS A 115 -3.27 22.64 -22.45
N ARG A 116 -4.48 22.92 -22.95
CA ARG A 116 -4.83 22.76 -24.37
C ARG A 116 -3.99 23.63 -25.29
N MET A 117 -3.74 24.88 -24.91
CA MET A 117 -2.89 25.77 -25.71
C MET A 117 -1.43 25.33 -25.72
N ARG A 118 -0.93 24.73 -24.63
CA ARG A 118 0.47 24.33 -24.49
C ARG A 118 0.78 22.98 -25.15
N PHE A 119 -0.20 22.10 -25.28
CA PHE A 119 -0.08 20.77 -25.86
C PHE A 119 -1.20 20.52 -26.89
N PRO A 120 -1.08 21.08 -28.11
CA PRO A 120 -2.10 20.92 -29.16
C PRO A 120 -2.16 19.50 -29.75
#